data_AF-A0A2N5KM29-F1
#
_entry.id   AF-A0A2N5KM29-F1
#
_cell.length_a   1.000
_cell.length_b   1.000
_cell.length_c   1.000
_cell.angle_alpha   90.00
_cell.angle_beta   90.00
_cell.angle_gamma   90.00
#
_symmetry.space_group_name_H-M   'P 1'
#
loop_
_entity.id
_entity.type
_entity.pdbx_description
1 polymer ?
#
loop_
_entity_poly.entity_id
_entity_poly.type
_entity_poly.pdbx_seq_one_letter_code
_entity_poly.pdbx_strand_id
1 'polypeptide(L)'
;QTAELYDGEWRTLFDSLKSVEEICARQGVGVALHHHFGTVVERDDQLRRFLEGCDTGLCLDTGHLVLGGSDPVEIAELAGDRVGHCHLKDVDREVARRVAARELSYKEGATQGMFRSLGDGDVDVAEVIRRVQASGYAGWYVLEQDTWSRGSLRREKDPSRTSARA
;
A
#
# COMPACT_ATOMS: atom_id res chain seq x y z
N GLN A 1 -3.52 18.97 -0.11
CA GLN A 1 -4.78 18.71 -0.82
C GLN A 1 -4.49 17.63 -1.85
N THR A 2 -5.25 16.53 -1.84
CA THR A 2 -5.24 15.54 -2.93
C THR A 2 -5.96 16.09 -4.15
N ALA A 3 -5.62 15.60 -5.33
CA ALA A 3 -6.38 15.88 -6.53
C ALA A 3 -7.76 15.20 -6.42
N GLU A 4 -8.83 15.96 -6.63
CA GLU A 4 -10.17 15.40 -6.83
C GLU A 4 -10.38 15.16 -8.31
N LEU A 5 -10.97 14.00 -8.64
CA LEU A 5 -11.43 13.70 -9.98
C LEU A 5 -12.94 13.91 -10.07
N TYR A 6 -13.38 14.64 -11.09
CA TYR A 6 -14.78 14.71 -11.48
C TYR A 6 -15.18 13.50 -12.32
N ASP A 7 -16.48 13.30 -12.55
CA ASP A 7 -17.01 12.09 -13.22
C ASP A 7 -16.37 11.81 -14.59
N GLY A 8 -16.11 12.85 -15.37
CA GLY A 8 -15.44 12.71 -16.67
C GLY A 8 -13.98 12.24 -16.56
N GLU A 9 -13.28 12.65 -15.50
CA GLU A 9 -11.89 12.29 -15.23
C GLU A 9 -11.79 10.89 -14.65
N TRP A 10 -12.75 10.48 -13.80
CA TRP A 10 -12.90 9.08 -13.39
C TRP A 10 -13.11 8.15 -14.57
N ARG A 11 -14.00 8.52 -15.50
CA ARG A 11 -14.18 7.75 -16.74
C ARG A 11 -12.88 7.65 -17.53
N THR A 12 -12.16 8.76 -17.64
CA THR A 12 -10.86 8.80 -18.32
C THR A 12 -9.84 7.89 -17.65
N LEU A 13 -9.80 7.85 -16.31
CA LEU A 13 -8.94 6.95 -15.55
C LEU A 13 -9.29 5.48 -15.85
N PHE A 14 -10.56 5.10 -15.79
CA PHE A 14 -10.98 3.72 -16.06
C PHE A 14 -10.71 3.28 -17.50
N ASP A 15 -10.98 4.14 -18.48
CA ASP A 15 -10.67 3.89 -19.89
C ASP A 15 -9.15 3.72 -20.11
N SER A 16 -8.34 4.50 -19.38
CA SER A 16 -6.88 4.41 -19.43
C SER A 16 -6.37 3.12 -18.79
N LEU A 17 -6.91 2.71 -17.64
CA LEU A 17 -6.54 1.46 -16.97
C LEU A 17 -6.85 0.26 -17.85
N LYS A 18 -8.04 0.22 -18.46
CA LYS A 18 -8.41 -0.81 -19.42
C LYS A 18 -7.43 -0.89 -20.59
N SER A 19 -7.04 0.27 -21.13
CA SER A 19 -6.06 0.33 -22.23
C SER A 19 -4.69 -0.22 -21.81
N VAL A 20 -4.25 0.08 -20.58
CA VAL A 20 -2.99 -0.44 -20.01
C VAL A 20 -3.08 -1.96 -19.81
N GLU A 21 -4.19 -2.47 -19.28
CA GLU A 21 -4.42 -3.92 -19.12
C GLU A 21 -4.37 -4.66 -20.44
N GLU A 22 -5.01 -4.14 -21.49
CA GLU A 22 -4.97 -4.75 -22.82
C GLU A 22 -3.54 -4.80 -23.37
N ILE A 23 -2.70 -3.78 -23.11
CA ILE A 23 -1.28 -3.77 -23.49
C ILE A 23 -0.50 -4.82 -22.71
N CYS A 24 -0.66 -4.83 -21.38
CA CYS A 24 0.03 -5.73 -20.46
C CYS A 24 -0.34 -7.21 -20.69
N ALA A 25 -1.62 -7.50 -20.95
CA ALA A 25 -2.10 -8.84 -21.24
C ALA A 25 -1.45 -9.44 -22.49
N ARG A 26 -1.18 -8.62 -23.52
CA ARG A 26 -0.42 -9.06 -24.72
C ARG A 26 1.02 -9.46 -24.42
N GLN A 27 1.56 -9.05 -23.27
CA GLN A 27 2.89 -9.40 -22.79
C GLN A 27 2.85 -10.45 -21.67
N GLY A 28 1.66 -10.97 -21.31
CA GLY A 28 1.51 -11.95 -20.23
C GLY A 28 1.78 -11.37 -18.83
N VAL A 29 1.64 -10.05 -18.64
CA VAL A 29 1.80 -9.40 -17.33
C VAL A 29 0.46 -8.83 -16.86
N GLY A 30 0.20 -8.96 -15.55
CA GLY A 30 -0.99 -8.39 -14.90
C GLY A 30 -0.78 -6.93 -14.49
N VAL A 31 -1.89 -6.24 -14.23
CA VAL A 31 -1.90 -4.85 -13.75
C VAL A 31 -2.62 -4.80 -12.40
N ALA A 32 -2.05 -4.04 -11.47
CA ALA A 32 -2.67 -3.74 -10.19
C ALA A 32 -2.47 -2.25 -9.88
N LEU A 33 -3.55 -1.51 -9.63
CA LEU A 33 -3.49 -0.11 -9.23
C LEU A 33 -3.01 -0.02 -7.77
N HIS A 34 -1.91 0.70 -7.55
CA HIS A 34 -1.43 1.02 -6.21
C HIS A 34 -2.07 2.33 -5.74
N HIS A 35 -3.09 2.21 -4.89
CA HIS A 35 -3.63 3.35 -4.16
C HIS A 35 -2.56 3.89 -3.21
N HIS A 36 -2.42 5.21 -3.12
CA HIS A 36 -1.28 5.79 -2.42
C HIS A 36 -1.56 7.19 -1.90
N PHE A 37 -0.98 7.51 -0.74
CA PHE A 37 -1.00 8.85 -0.17
C PHE A 37 -0.32 9.87 -1.09
N GLY A 38 -1.02 10.90 -1.49
CA GLY A 38 -0.62 11.94 -2.43
C GLY A 38 -1.15 11.74 -3.84
N THR A 39 -1.97 10.72 -4.10
CA THR A 39 -2.49 10.40 -5.44
C THR A 39 -4.00 10.66 -5.56
N VAL A 40 -4.57 10.36 -6.74
CA VAL A 40 -6.01 10.51 -7.03
C VAL A 40 -6.87 9.40 -6.41
N VAL A 41 -6.25 8.27 -6.04
CA VAL A 41 -6.86 7.19 -5.25
C VAL A 41 -6.09 7.10 -3.94
N GLU A 42 -6.44 7.98 -3.01
CA GLU A 42 -5.84 8.04 -1.66
C GLU A 42 -6.88 7.64 -0.60
N ARG A 43 -8.01 8.34 -0.58
CA ARG A 43 -9.00 8.23 0.49
C ARG A 43 -9.94 7.05 0.30
N ASP A 44 -10.59 6.64 1.38
CA ASP A 44 -11.60 5.58 1.38
C ASP A 44 -12.71 5.78 0.32
N ASP A 45 -13.26 6.99 0.18
CA ASP A 45 -14.30 7.29 -0.82
C ASP A 45 -13.78 7.13 -2.26
N GLN A 46 -12.53 7.50 -2.51
CA GLN A 46 -11.90 7.39 -3.82
C GLN A 46 -11.53 5.93 -4.14
N LEU A 47 -11.03 5.19 -3.14
CA LEU A 47 -10.70 3.78 -3.26
C LEU A 47 -11.95 2.95 -3.55
N ARG A 48 -13.04 3.17 -2.81
CA ARG A 48 -14.31 2.47 -3.06
C ARG A 48 -14.86 2.81 -4.43
N ARG A 49 -14.77 4.08 -4.86
CA ARG A 49 -15.15 4.48 -6.21
C ARG A 49 -14.32 3.78 -7.30
N PHE A 50 -13.03 3.57 -7.06
CA PHE A 50 -12.18 2.77 -7.96
C PHE A 50 -12.63 1.29 -8.00
N LEU A 51 -12.88 0.69 -6.83
CA LEU A 51 -13.34 -0.70 -6.74
C LEU A 51 -14.73 -0.89 -7.37
N GLU A 52 -15.63 0.09 -7.28
CA GLU A 52 -16.95 0.01 -7.92
C GLU A 52 -16.92 0.32 -9.42
N GLY A 53 -15.98 1.16 -9.86
CA GLY A 53 -16.01 1.75 -11.20
C GLY A 53 -15.29 0.99 -12.31
N CYS A 54 -14.44 0.03 -11.97
CA CYS A 54 -13.72 -0.83 -12.93
C CYS A 54 -13.31 -2.16 -12.29
N ASP A 55 -12.84 -3.12 -13.08
CA ASP A 55 -12.41 -4.46 -12.61
C ASP A 55 -10.90 -4.58 -12.36
N THR A 56 -10.12 -3.51 -12.61
CA THR A 56 -8.65 -3.55 -12.51
C THR A 56 -8.16 -4.03 -11.15
N GLY A 57 -7.11 -4.86 -11.15
CA GLY A 57 -6.55 -5.40 -9.91
C GLY A 57 -6.14 -4.29 -8.93
N LEU A 58 -6.22 -4.59 -7.63
CA LEU A 58 -5.76 -3.73 -6.54
C LEU A 58 -4.36 -4.20 -6.10
N CYS A 59 -3.41 -3.26 -6.02
CA CYS A 59 -2.23 -3.47 -5.18
C CYS A 59 -2.61 -3.00 -3.77
N LEU A 60 -2.89 -3.97 -2.90
CA LEU A 60 -3.29 -3.71 -1.51
C LEU A 60 -2.06 -3.30 -0.72
N ASP A 61 -2.02 -2.05 -0.28
CA ASP A 61 -0.95 -1.53 0.56
C ASP A 61 -1.46 -1.19 1.96
N THR A 62 -1.10 -1.99 2.94
CA THR A 62 -1.63 -1.87 4.29
C THR A 62 -1.30 -0.53 4.96
N GLY A 63 -0.16 0.09 4.64
CA GLY A 63 0.23 1.37 5.20
C GLY A 63 -0.52 2.52 4.56
N HIS A 64 -0.65 2.51 3.23
CA HIS A 64 -1.40 3.55 2.52
C HIS A 64 -2.91 3.48 2.76
N LEU A 65 -3.46 2.30 3.05
CA LEU A 65 -4.87 2.20 3.48
C LEU A 65 -5.10 2.95 4.79
N VAL A 66 -4.22 2.78 5.78
CA VAL A 66 -4.31 3.53 7.05
C VAL A 66 -4.18 5.03 6.82
N LEU A 67 -3.23 5.46 5.98
CA LEU A 67 -3.06 6.88 5.64
C LEU A 67 -4.26 7.47 4.88
N GLY A 68 -4.92 6.65 4.05
CA GLY A 68 -6.14 7.00 3.32
C GLY A 68 -7.41 6.98 4.18
N GLY A 69 -7.31 6.52 5.42
CA GLY A 69 -8.43 6.42 6.35
C GLY A 69 -9.29 5.16 6.20
N SER A 70 -8.81 4.16 5.45
CA SER A 70 -9.47 2.86 5.30
C SER A 70 -8.95 1.84 6.32
N ASP A 71 -9.80 0.88 6.69
CA ASP A 71 -9.38 -0.30 7.44
C ASP A 71 -8.76 -1.34 6.47
N PRO A 72 -7.48 -1.74 6.65
CA PRO A 72 -6.85 -2.73 5.79
C PRO A 72 -7.56 -4.08 5.72
N VAL A 73 -8.16 -4.54 6.82
CA VAL A 73 -8.87 -5.83 6.88
C VAL A 73 -10.17 -5.74 6.09
N GLU A 74 -10.90 -4.64 6.26
CA GLU A 74 -12.16 -4.42 5.52
C GLU A 74 -11.90 -4.37 4.02
N ILE A 75 -10.88 -3.63 3.59
CA ILE A 75 -10.54 -3.53 2.16
C ILE A 75 -10.03 -4.84 1.60
N ALA A 76 -9.28 -5.64 2.38
CA ALA A 76 -8.86 -6.97 1.95
C ALA A 76 -10.06 -7.89 1.68
N GLU A 77 -11.10 -7.83 2.51
CA GLU A 77 -12.34 -8.55 2.32
C GLU A 77 -13.15 -8.02 1.13
N LEU A 78 -13.29 -6.69 1.01
CA LEU A 78 -14.03 -6.03 -0.05
C LEU A 78 -13.41 -6.24 -1.44
N ALA A 79 -12.08 -6.15 -1.54
CA ALA A 79 -11.37 -6.31 -2.79
C ALA A 79 -11.35 -7.78 -3.26
N GLY A 80 -11.42 -8.74 -2.34
CA GLY A 80 -11.60 -10.15 -2.66
C GLY A 80 -10.58 -10.69 -3.66
N ASP A 81 -11.07 -11.25 -4.77
CA ASP A 81 -10.26 -11.83 -5.85
C ASP A 81 -9.54 -10.78 -6.71
N ARG A 82 -9.88 -9.49 -6.53
CA ARG A 82 -9.21 -8.38 -7.24
C ARG A 82 -7.88 -7.98 -6.61
N VAL A 83 -7.50 -8.49 -5.45
CA VAL A 83 -6.15 -8.26 -4.92
C VAL A 83 -5.14 -8.91 -5.88
N GLY A 84 -4.43 -8.09 -6.64
CA GLY A 84 -3.43 -8.54 -7.63
C GLY A 84 -2.00 -8.49 -7.08
N HIS A 85 -1.75 -7.63 -6.10
CA HIS A 85 -0.45 -7.47 -5.44
C HIS A 85 -0.61 -7.02 -3.99
N CYS A 86 0.35 -7.33 -3.13
CA CYS A 86 0.32 -6.91 -1.73
C CYS A 86 1.63 -6.25 -1.33
N HIS A 87 1.52 -5.02 -0.81
CA HIS A 87 2.57 -4.35 -0.07
C HIS A 87 2.21 -4.37 1.42
N LEU A 88 3.04 -5.06 2.20
CA LEU A 88 2.87 -5.19 3.64
C LEU A 88 3.76 -4.16 4.33
N LYS A 89 3.12 -3.12 4.84
CA LYS A 89 3.69 -2.10 5.71
C LYS A 89 2.96 -2.13 7.06
N ASP A 90 3.70 -2.04 8.15
CA ASP A 90 3.09 -1.77 9.46
C ASP A 90 3.28 -0.30 9.82
N VAL A 91 2.35 0.26 10.57
CA VAL A 91 2.36 1.70 10.87
C VAL A 91 2.07 2.01 12.33
N ASP A 92 2.67 3.08 12.81
CA ASP A 92 2.24 3.82 13.99
C ASP A 92 1.04 4.69 13.61
N ARG A 93 -0.15 4.33 14.10
CA ARG A 93 -1.40 5.01 13.73
C ARG A 93 -1.44 6.46 14.19
N GLU A 94 -0.78 6.80 15.30
CA GLU A 94 -0.78 8.18 15.77
C GLU A 94 0.07 9.07 14.87
N VAL A 95 1.25 8.61 14.45
CA VAL A 95 2.05 9.36 13.47
C VAL A 95 1.35 9.39 12.10
N ALA A 96 0.77 8.26 11.66
CA ALA A 96 0.02 8.18 10.42
C ALA A 96 -1.17 9.14 10.40
N ARG A 97 -1.92 9.25 11.51
CA ARG A 97 -3.03 10.21 11.65
C ARG A 97 -2.57 11.65 11.46
N ARG A 98 -1.41 12.02 12.00
CA ARG A 98 -0.83 13.36 11.84
C ARG A 98 -0.40 13.63 10.41
N VAL A 99 0.13 12.64 9.70
CA VAL A 99 0.44 12.74 8.26
C VAL A 99 -0.84 12.85 7.43
N ALA A 100 -1.86 12.03 7.71
CA ALA A 100 -3.15 12.08 7.05
C ALA A 100 -3.83 13.45 7.22
N ALA A 101 -3.78 14.01 8.43
CA ALA A 101 -4.24 15.35 8.77
C ALA A 101 -3.37 16.48 8.19
N ARG A 102 -2.27 16.14 7.49
CA ARG A 102 -1.29 17.08 6.92
C ARG A 102 -0.62 17.99 7.97
N GLU A 103 -0.59 17.56 9.23
CA GLU A 103 0.20 18.19 10.30
C GLU A 103 1.69 17.86 10.17
N LEU A 104 1.99 16.71 9.56
CA LEU A 104 3.32 16.27 9.16
C LEU A 104 3.32 16.01 7.65
N SER A 105 4.44 16.31 6.99
CA SER A 105 4.69 15.78 5.66
C SER A 105 4.94 14.27 5.69
N TYR A 106 4.76 13.59 4.56
CA TYR A 106 5.05 12.17 4.42
C TYR A 106 6.49 11.82 4.88
N LYS A 107 7.45 12.65 4.47
CA LYS A 107 8.86 12.49 4.83
C LYS A 107 9.09 12.67 6.34
N GLU A 108 8.43 13.64 6.97
CA GLU A 108 8.54 13.84 8.41
C GLU A 108 7.93 12.68 9.18
N GLY A 109 6.77 12.18 8.77
CA GLY A 109 6.16 10.98 9.35
C GLY A 109 7.08 9.76 9.23
N ALA A 110 7.57 9.47 8.03
CA ALA A 110 8.52 8.39 7.81
C ALA A 110 9.79 8.54 8.67
N THR A 111 10.33 9.76 8.79
CA THR A 111 11.50 10.05 9.64
C THR A 111 11.18 9.88 11.14
N GLN A 112 9.93 10.10 11.55
CA GLN A 112 9.45 9.92 12.92
C GLN A 112 9.03 8.47 13.22
N GLY A 113 9.27 7.52 12.31
CA GLY A 113 8.97 6.10 12.52
C GLY A 113 7.51 5.76 12.27
N MET A 114 6.81 6.52 11.43
CA MET A 114 5.44 6.17 10.99
C MET A 114 5.35 4.75 10.45
N PHE A 115 6.30 4.34 9.60
CA PHE A 115 6.39 2.97 9.14
C PHE A 115 7.25 2.17 10.12
N ARG A 116 6.63 1.18 10.76
CA ARG A 116 7.28 0.27 11.72
C ARG A 116 7.78 -0.97 10.99
N SER A 117 8.65 -1.72 11.65
CA SER A 117 8.94 -3.09 11.21
C SER A 117 7.66 -3.92 11.32
N LEU A 118 7.47 -4.87 10.41
CA LEU A 118 6.24 -5.65 10.33
C LEU A 118 5.98 -6.42 11.64
N GLY A 119 4.84 -6.17 12.29
CA GLY A 119 4.48 -6.74 13.58
C GLY A 119 4.77 -5.83 14.79
N ASP A 120 5.46 -4.71 14.59
CA ASP A 120 5.76 -3.72 15.63
C ASP A 120 4.89 -2.45 15.54
N GLY A 121 3.90 -2.43 14.64
CA GLY A 121 2.92 -1.35 14.51
C GLY A 121 1.50 -1.78 14.85
N ASP A 122 0.54 -0.96 14.43
CA ASP A 122 -0.87 -1.05 14.83
C ASP A 122 -1.78 -1.69 13.75
N VAL A 123 -1.21 -2.23 12.66
CA VAL A 123 -1.99 -2.89 11.61
C VAL A 123 -2.11 -4.38 11.91
N ASP A 124 -3.33 -4.93 11.86
CA ASP A 124 -3.54 -6.38 11.92
C ASP A 124 -3.18 -7.03 10.57
N VAL A 125 -1.89 -7.03 10.25
CA VAL A 125 -1.34 -7.58 9.00
C VAL A 125 -1.65 -9.07 8.88
N ALA A 126 -1.67 -9.80 10.02
CA ALA A 126 -2.01 -11.21 10.03
C ALA A 126 -3.44 -11.44 9.53
N GLU A 127 -4.41 -10.65 9.99
CA GLU A 127 -5.78 -10.72 9.50
C GLU A 127 -5.91 -10.30 8.05
N VAL A 128 -5.21 -9.25 7.61
CA VAL A 128 -5.16 -8.86 6.19
C VAL A 128 -4.71 -10.04 5.32
N ILE A 129 -3.60 -10.69 5.69
CA ILE A 129 -3.09 -11.86 4.97
C ILE A 129 -4.14 -12.98 4.95
N ARG A 130 -4.80 -13.26 6.07
CA ARG A 130 -5.87 -14.28 6.13
C ARG A 130 -7.01 -13.97 5.16
N ARG A 131 -7.47 -12.71 5.08
CA ARG A 131 -8.54 -12.30 4.16
C ARG A 131 -8.13 -12.41 2.70
N VAL A 132 -6.94 -11.92 2.36
CA VAL A 132 -6.38 -12.03 1.01
C VAL A 132 -6.19 -13.50 0.60
N GLN A 133 -5.72 -14.37 1.50
CA GLN A 133 -5.58 -15.80 1.18
C GLN A 133 -6.95 -16.49 1.03
N ALA A 134 -7.94 -16.10 1.85
CA ALA A 134 -9.29 -16.65 1.77
C ALA A 134 -10.00 -16.34 0.43
N SER A 135 -9.61 -15.27 -0.27
CA SER A 135 -10.11 -14.95 -1.61
C SER A 135 -9.41 -15.73 -2.74
N GLY A 136 -8.42 -16.57 -2.41
CA GLY A 136 -7.69 -17.39 -3.38
C GLY A 136 -6.43 -16.73 -3.94
N TYR A 137 -5.96 -15.63 -3.32
CA TYR A 137 -4.72 -14.98 -3.74
C TYR A 137 -3.51 -15.91 -3.64
N ALA A 138 -2.74 -15.98 -4.73
CA ALA A 138 -1.53 -16.79 -4.85
C ALA A 138 -0.32 -15.98 -5.36
N GLY A 139 -0.39 -14.65 -5.27
CA GLY A 139 0.67 -13.76 -5.72
C GLY A 139 1.72 -13.45 -4.65
N TRP A 140 2.46 -12.36 -4.87
CA TRP A 140 3.55 -11.94 -4.01
C TRP A 140 3.12 -11.00 -2.90
N TYR A 141 3.63 -11.27 -1.70
CA TYR A 141 3.66 -10.31 -0.60
C TYR A 141 5.03 -9.64 -0.58
N VAL A 142 5.04 -8.32 -0.72
CA VAL A 142 6.25 -7.50 -0.62
C VAL A 142 6.27 -6.86 0.75
N LEU A 143 7.29 -7.19 1.55
CA LEU A 143 7.61 -6.39 2.73
C LEU A 143 8.19 -5.06 2.24
N GLU A 144 7.49 -3.96 2.47
CA GLU A 144 7.93 -2.64 2.04
C GLU A 144 8.21 -1.76 3.26
N GLN A 145 9.31 -1.02 3.24
CA GLN A 145 9.74 -0.20 4.37
C GLN A 145 10.23 1.17 3.89
N ASP A 146 9.44 2.20 4.17
CA ASP A 146 9.80 3.58 3.83
C ASP A 146 10.50 4.24 5.01
N THR A 147 11.81 4.03 5.08
CA THR A 147 12.65 4.66 6.10
C THR A 147 13.49 5.77 5.51
N TRP A 148 13.53 6.92 6.18
CA TRP A 148 14.50 7.96 5.89
C TRP A 148 15.61 7.92 6.94
N SER A 149 16.78 7.42 6.58
CA SER A 149 17.94 7.49 7.47
C SER A 149 18.35 8.95 7.64
N ARG A 150 18.38 9.47 8.87
CA ARG A 150 19.30 10.57 9.20
C ARG A 150 20.71 10.06 8.89
N GLY A 151 21.51 10.83 8.18
CA GLY A 151 22.80 10.41 7.63
C GLY A 151 23.62 9.48 8.55
N SER A 152 24.03 8.35 7.97
CA SER A 152 24.88 7.28 8.50
C SER A 152 24.61 6.81 9.94
N LEU A 153 23.89 5.71 10.09
CA LEU A 153 24.31 4.73 11.10
C LEU A 153 25.55 4.05 10.54
N ARG A 154 26.74 4.51 10.96
CA ARG A 154 27.93 3.64 10.90
C ARG A 154 27.57 2.40 11.72
N ARG A 155 27.37 1.29 11.03
CA ARG A 155 27.25 -0.03 11.66
C ARG A 155 28.58 -0.28 12.36
N GLU A 156 28.62 -0.26 13.69
CA GLU A 156 29.74 -0.87 14.40
C GLU A 156 29.79 -2.34 13.99
N LYS A 157 30.92 -2.75 13.41
CA LYS A 157 31.17 -4.16 13.12
C LYS A 157 31.36 -4.86 14.44
N ASP A 158 30.39 -5.68 14.85
CA ASP A 158 30.59 -6.70 15.86
C ASP A 158 31.57 -7.76 15.30
N PRO A 159 32.80 -7.87 15.84
CA PRO A 159 33.81 -8.79 15.35
C PRO A 159 33.48 -10.27 15.64
N SER A 160 32.41 -10.58 16.39
CA SER A 160 32.06 -11.95 16.77
C SER A 160 31.18 -12.70 15.77
N ARG A 161 30.61 -12.03 14.76
CA ARG A 161 29.73 -12.67 13.76
C ARG A 161 30.51 -13.13 12.51
N THR A 162 31.21 -14.26 12.65
CA THR A 162 31.74 -15.01 11.51
C THR A 162 30.58 -15.71 10.79
N SER A 163 30.41 -15.47 9.49
CA SER A 163 29.37 -16.11 8.68
C SER A 163 29.70 -17.59 8.45
N ALA A 164 28.89 -18.49 9.01
CA ALA A 164 28.78 -19.86 8.52
C ALA A 164 27.91 -19.84 7.25
N ARG A 165 28.52 -20.17 6.11
CA ARG A 165 27.80 -20.47 4.87
C ARG A 165 27.33 -21.92 4.92
N ALA A 166 26.07 -22.14 4.54
CA ALA A 166 25.58 -23.38 3.95
C ALA A 166 25.27 -23.10 2.48
#